data_AF-A0A9D9U5M7-F1
#
_entry.id   AF-A0A9D9U5M7-F1
#
_cell.length_a   1.000
_cell.length_b   1.000
_cell.length_c   1.000
_cell.angle_alpha   90.00
_cell.angle_beta   90.00
_cell.angle_gamma   90.00
#
_symmetry.space_group_name_H-M   'P 1'
#
loop_
_entity.id
_entity.type
_entity.pdbx_description
1 polymer ?
#
loop_
_entity_poly.entity_id
_entity_poly.type
_entity_poly.pdbx_seq_one_letter_code
_entity_poly.pdbx_strand_id
1 'polypeptide(L)' 'YVDSRGNPTQRFPANPNGSAGAVAAVTSSDGRVTIMMPHPERVFRTVQNSWRAPSWGEDGGWMRLFRNARAWLG' A
#
# COMPACT_ATOMS: atom_id res chain seq x y z
N TYR A 1 -8.27 3.41 -0.92
CA TYR A 1 -8.11 4.70 -0.22
C TYR A 1 -9.12 4.79 0.91
N VAL A 2 -8.75 5.37 2.05
CA VAL A 2 -9.63 5.54 3.22
C VAL A 2 -9.47 6.94 3.79
N ASP A 3 -10.50 7.46 4.46
CA ASP A 3 -10.39 8.69 5.25
C ASP A 3 -9.64 8.45 6.58
N SER A 4 -9.40 9.52 7.35
CA SER A 4 -8.71 9.42 8.64
C SER A 4 -9.49 8.68 9.73
N ARG A 5 -10.76 8.34 9.49
CA ARG A 5 -11.59 7.49 10.36
C ARG A 5 -11.62 6.03 9.88
N GLY A 6 -10.93 5.71 8.79
CA GLY A 6 -10.82 4.36 8.24
C GLY A 6 -11.92 3.98 7.25
N ASN A 7 -12.82 4.90 6.87
CA ASN A 7 -13.90 4.58 5.93
C ASN A 7 -13.40 4.66 4.47
N PRO A 8 -13.75 3.71 3.59
CA PRO A 8 -13.52 3.85 2.15
C PRO A 8 -14.11 5.15 1.62
N THR A 9 -13.37 5.86 0.78
CA THR A 9 -13.80 7.20 0.31
C THR A 9 -13.40 7.48 -1.12
N GLN A 10 -14.20 8.31 -1.78
CA GLN A 10 -13.91 8.92 -3.09
C GLN A 10 -13.63 10.42 -2.97
N ARG A 11 -13.64 10.97 -1.74
CA ARG A 11 -13.44 12.40 -1.51
C ARG A 11 -11.96 12.76 -1.54
N PHE A 12 -11.62 13.79 -2.31
CA PHE A 12 -10.29 14.39 -2.33
C PHE A 12 -10.00 15.12 -1.00
N PRO A 13 -8.77 15.10 -0.45
CA PRO A 13 -7.57 14.40 -0.97
C PRO A 13 -7.39 12.96 -0.46
N ALA A 14 -8.23 12.48 0.47
CA ALA A 14 -8.10 11.14 1.05
C ALA A 14 -8.13 10.03 -0.02
N ASN A 15 -8.94 10.23 -1.06
CA ASN A 15 -8.76 9.58 -2.36
C ASN A 15 -8.22 10.62 -3.35
N PRO A 16 -6.96 10.49 -3.80
CA PRO A 16 -6.29 11.52 -4.59
C PRO A 16 -6.71 11.55 -6.07
N ASN A 17 -7.39 10.50 -6.56
CA ASN A 17 -7.67 10.34 -8.00
C ASN A 17 -9.16 10.06 -8.32
N GLY A 18 -10.00 9.92 -7.29
CA GLY A 18 -11.44 9.71 -7.45
C GLY A 18 -11.85 8.28 -7.83
N SER A 19 -10.93 7.30 -7.80
CA SER A 19 -11.23 5.92 -8.20
C SER A 19 -12.48 5.35 -7.52
N ALA A 20 -13.36 4.73 -8.32
CA ALA A 20 -14.58 4.09 -7.85
C ALA A 20 -14.30 3.00 -6.81
N GLY A 21 -15.19 2.89 -5.81
CA GLY A 21 -15.02 1.95 -4.70
C GLY A 21 -13.74 2.17 -3.87
N ALA A 22 -13.09 3.33 -4.03
CA ALA A 22 -11.79 3.64 -3.43
C ALA A 22 -10.67 2.64 -3.82
N VAL A 23 -10.80 1.97 -4.96
CA VAL A 23 -9.84 0.96 -5.45
C VAL A 23 -8.51 1.63 -5.80
N ALA A 24 -7.40 1.05 -5.33
CA ALA A 24 -6.05 1.52 -5.62
C ALA A 24 -5.11 0.41 -6.13
N ALA A 25 -5.58 -0.85 -6.11
CA ALA A 25 -4.86 -2.03 -6.55
C ALA A 25 -5.87 -3.11 -6.97
N VAL A 26 -5.48 -3.94 -7.94
CA VAL A 26 -6.22 -5.14 -8.37
C VAL A 26 -5.25 -6.28 -8.63
N THR A 27 -5.74 -7.52 -8.57
CA THR A 27 -4.94 -8.72 -8.81
C THR A 27 -5.64 -9.66 -9.80
N SER A 28 -4.88 -10.51 -10.50
CA SER A 28 -5.43 -11.58 -11.35
C SER A 28 -6.22 -12.58 -10.51
N SER A 29 -7.10 -13.35 -11.14
CA SER A 29 -7.92 -14.37 -10.45
C SER A 29 -7.10 -15.44 -9.74
N ASP A 30 -5.90 -15.75 -10.25
CA ASP A 30 -4.94 -16.68 -9.66
C ASP A 30 -3.94 -16.02 -8.69
N GLY A 31 -4.05 -14.70 -8.49
CA GLY A 31 -3.23 -13.91 -7.56
C GLY A 31 -1.77 -13.69 -7.97
N ARG A 32 -1.34 -14.19 -9.13
CA ARG A 32 0.08 -14.14 -9.55
C ARG A 32 0.52 -12.76 -10.04
N VAL A 33 -0.41 -11.94 -10.50
CA VAL A 33 -0.13 -10.59 -11.01
C VAL A 33 -0.96 -9.58 -10.24
N THR A 34 -0.31 -8.67 -9.53
CA THR A 34 -0.96 -7.56 -8.82
C THR A 34 -0.43 -6.25 -9.36
N ILE A 35 -1.33 -5.34 -9.73
CA ILE A 35 -1.00 -3.97 -10.14
C ILE A 35 -1.58 -2.98 -9.16
N MET A 36 -0.86 -1.89 -8.90
CA MET A 36 -1.29 -0.85 -7.97
C MET A 36 -0.71 0.50 -8.34
N MET A 37 -1.45 1.57 -8.00
CA MET A 37 -1.00 2.95 -8.20
C MET A 37 -0.12 3.50 -7.07
N PRO A 38 -0.33 3.18 -5.78
CA PRO A 38 0.60 3.57 -4.72
C PRO A 38 1.99 2.96 -4.95
N HIS A 39 3.03 3.62 -4.44
CA HIS A 39 4.44 3.23 -4.65
C HIS A 39 5.05 2.55 -3.41
N PRO A 40 4.78 1.25 -3.14
CA PRO A 40 5.34 0.54 -1.98
C PRO A 40 6.87 0.54 -1.95
N GLU A 41 7.51 0.57 -3.11
CA GLU A 41 8.96 0.59 -3.31
C GLU A 41 9.62 1.91 -2.91
N ARG A 42 8.84 2.98 -2.76
CA ARG A 42 9.35 4.28 -2.27
C ARG A 42 9.29 4.42 -0.76
N VAL A 43 8.55 3.53 -0.07
CA VAL A 43 8.25 3.62 1.36
C VAL A 43 8.44 2.29 2.10
N PHE A 44 9.24 1.38 1.54
CA PHE A 44 9.56 0.10 2.17
C PHE A 44 10.48 0.25 3.37
N ARG A 45 11.29 1.33 3.44
CA ARG A 45 12.06 1.69 4.63
C ARG A 45 11.27 2.66 5.48
N THR A 46 11.29 2.47 6.80
CA THR A 46 10.64 3.34 7.77
C THR A 46 11.11 4.80 7.64
N VAL A 47 12.40 5.02 7.35
CA VAL A 47 12.98 6.36 7.19
C VAL A 47 12.41 7.13 5.99
N GLN A 48 11.89 6.44 4.97
CA GLN A 48 11.34 7.07 3.75
C GLN A 48 9.87 7.50 3.89
N ASN A 49 9.20 7.14 5.00
CA ASN A 49 7.80 7.50 5.23
C ASN A 49 7.73 8.94 5.79
N SER A 50 6.95 9.82 5.15
CA SER A 50 6.78 11.22 5.58
C SER A 50 6.18 11.37 6.98
N TRP A 51 5.34 10.41 7.37
CA TRP A 51 4.88 10.19 8.73
C TRP A 51 4.96 8.71 9.07
N ARG A 52 5.28 8.39 10.32
CA ARG A 52 5.32 7.02 10.84
C ARG A 52 5.06 7.00 12.34
N ALA A 53 4.67 5.85 12.88
CA ALA A 53 4.69 5.65 14.32
C ALA A 53 6.15 5.58 14.83
N PRO A 54 6.48 6.19 15.99
CA PRO A 54 7.84 6.18 16.53
C PRO A 54 8.40 4.79 16.86
N SER A 55 7.52 3.81 17.06
CA SER A 55 7.87 2.43 17.42
C SER A 55 8.33 1.57 16.23
N TRP A 56 8.26 2.06 15.00
CA TRP A 56 8.69 1.30 13.83
C TRP A 56 10.22 1.13 13.81
N GLY A 57 10.68 -0.09 13.53
CA GLY A 57 12.08 -0.41 13.25
C GLY A 57 12.48 0.00 11.83
N GLU A 58 13.45 -0.68 11.22
CA GLU A 58 13.95 -0.33 9.87
C GLU A 58 12.90 -0.51 8.75
N ASP A 59 12.10 -1.58 8.84
CA ASP A 59 11.13 -1.93 7.81
C ASP A 59 9.82 -1.14 7.96
N GLY A 60 9.45 -0.42 6.89
CA GLY A 60 8.13 0.18 6.77
C GLY A 60 7.06 -0.86 6.45
N GLY A 61 5.79 -0.48 6.60
CA GLY A 61 4.64 -1.38 6.39
C GLY A 61 4.60 -2.09 5.02
N TRP A 62 5.27 -1.53 4.00
CA TRP A 62 5.27 -2.07 2.63
C TRP A 62 6.35 -3.12 2.35
N MET A 63 7.35 -3.32 3.23
CA MET A 63 8.40 -4.33 3.04
C MET A 63 7.81 -5.74 2.86
N ARG A 64 6.67 -6.02 3.49
CA ARG A 64 6.01 -7.33 3.42
C ARG A 64 5.61 -7.73 2.00
N LEU A 65 5.27 -6.77 1.13
CA LEU A 65 4.88 -7.04 -0.26
C LEU A 65 6.01 -7.76 -1.02
N PHE A 66 7.25 -7.29 -0.86
CA PHE A 66 8.44 -7.86 -1.52
C PHE A 66 8.87 -9.18 -0.86
N ARG A 67 8.78 -9.28 0.46
CA ARG A 67 9.07 -10.53 1.20
C ARG A 67 8.12 -11.66 0.80
N ASN A 68 6.83 -11.36 0.58
CA ASN A 68 5.85 -12.35 0.11
C ASN A 68 6.24 -12.89 -1.27
N ALA A 69 6.64 -12.03 -2.20
CA ALA A 69 7.08 -12.45 -3.53
C ALA A 69 8.30 -13.40 -3.45
N ARG A 70 9.30 -13.07 -2.62
CA ARG A 70 10.46 -13.94 -2.40
C ARG A 70 10.07 -15.27 -1.75
N ALA A 71 9.21 -15.26 -0.74
CA ALA A 71 8.78 -16.47 -0.04
C ALA A 71 7.98 -17.41 -0.95
N TRP A 72 7.19 -16.87 -1.86
CA TRP A 72 6.40 -17.66 -2.82
C TRP A 72 7.27 -18.48 -3.79
N LEU A 73 8.48 -18.01 -4.10
CA LEU A 73 9.40 -18.70 -5.01
C LEU A 73 10.14 -19.90 -4.36
N GLY A 74 10.07 -20.07 -3.03
CA GLY A 74 10.91 -21.02 -2.27
C GLY A 74 12.34 -20.51 -2.06
#